data_AF-A0A0K8S5X2-F1
#
_entry.id   AF-A0A0K8S5X2-F1
#
_cell.length_a   1.000
_cell.length_b   1.000
_cell.length_c   1.000
_cell.angle_alpha   90.00
_cell.angle_beta   90.00
_cell.angle_gamma   90.00
#
_symmetry.space_group_name_H-M   'P 1'
#
loop_
_entity.id
_entity.type
_entity.pdbx_description
1 polymer ?
#
loop_
_entity_poly.entity_id
_entity_poly.type
_entity_poly.pdbx_seq_one_letter_code
_entity_poly.pdbx_strand_id
1 'polypeptide(L)'
;MDKIINGDRPHQDHNARSYDTVKGVADWLLSRTDVRPRIGMICGTGMGSVPGMIKVRNEFDFAEIPHFPVSTVKGHAGKLILGFIGSVPVMCMKGRAHYYEGYDIAQVMRKYSTGNSAEI
;
A
#
# COMPACT_ATOMS: atom_id res chain seq x y z
N MET A 1 7.73 20.17 9.58
CA MET A 1 7.66 21.29 8.62
C MET A 1 9.05 21.71 8.17
N ASP A 2 9.97 22.03 9.09
CA ASP A 2 11.28 22.64 8.77
C ASP A 2 12.24 21.76 7.94
N LYS A 3 12.14 20.42 8.01
CA LYS A 3 13.02 19.52 7.25
C LYS A 3 12.73 19.46 5.74
N ILE A 4 11.46 19.65 5.34
CA ILE A 4 11.04 19.54 3.93
C ILE A 4 11.46 20.76 3.12
N ILE A 5 11.49 21.94 3.75
CA ILE A 5 11.87 23.21 3.11
C ILE A 5 13.36 23.22 2.72
N ASN A 6 14.21 22.51 3.46
CA ASN A 6 15.66 22.44 3.22
C ASN A 6 16.08 21.31 2.26
N GLY A 7 15.14 20.60 1.63
CA GLY A 7 15.46 19.50 0.70
C GLY A 7 15.79 18.15 1.37
N ASP A 8 15.95 18.13 2.68
CA ASP A 8 16.20 16.93 3.48
C ASP A 8 14.90 16.15 3.72
N ARG A 9 14.51 15.33 2.73
CA ARG A 9 13.43 14.37 2.88
C ARG A 9 13.93 13.14 3.66
N PRO A 10 13.33 12.80 4.81
CA PRO A 10 13.77 11.68 5.64
C PRO A 10 13.62 10.29 5.00
N HIS A 11 12.87 10.20 3.89
CA HIS A 11 12.55 8.94 3.22
C HIS A 11 13.05 8.91 1.76
N GLN A 12 14.31 9.26 1.48
CA GLN A 12 14.87 9.13 0.12
C GLN A 12 15.36 7.69 -0.12
N ASP A 13 14.46 6.80 -0.54
CA ASP A 13 14.85 5.48 -1.07
C ASP A 13 14.80 5.55 -2.60
N HIS A 14 15.95 5.84 -3.21
CA HIS A 14 16.11 5.94 -4.65
C HIS A 14 15.81 4.62 -5.39
N ASN A 15 15.82 3.48 -4.70
CA ASN A 15 15.55 2.17 -5.25
C ASN A 15 14.09 1.70 -5.01
N ALA A 16 13.28 2.50 -4.30
CA ALA A 16 11.88 2.18 -3.98
C ALA A 16 10.99 1.95 -5.21
N ARG A 17 11.44 2.42 -6.39
CA ARG A 17 10.73 2.38 -7.69
C ARG A 17 11.22 1.29 -8.63
N SER A 18 12.31 0.60 -8.28
CA SER A 18 12.86 -0.42 -9.17
C SER A 18 11.89 -1.58 -9.34
N TYR A 19 11.98 -2.23 -10.50
CA TYR A 19 11.17 -3.40 -10.80
C TYR A 19 11.34 -4.48 -9.73
N ASP A 20 12.58 -4.73 -9.30
CA ASP A 20 12.90 -5.75 -8.29
C ASP A 20 12.25 -5.43 -6.94
N THR A 21 12.24 -4.16 -6.52
CA THR A 21 11.57 -3.75 -5.29
C THR A 21 10.06 -3.97 -5.39
N VAL A 22 9.42 -3.52 -6.47
CA VAL A 22 7.96 -3.67 -6.64
C VAL A 22 7.58 -5.14 -6.75
N LYS A 23 8.35 -5.93 -7.50
CA LYS A 23 8.17 -7.37 -7.65
C LYS A 23 8.37 -8.10 -6.32
N GLY A 24 9.41 -7.77 -5.56
CA GLY A 24 9.68 -8.36 -4.26
C GLY A 24 8.53 -8.15 -3.27
N VAL A 25 7.89 -6.98 -3.31
CA VAL A 25 6.69 -6.71 -2.49
C VAL A 25 5.48 -7.52 -2.97
N ALA A 26 5.26 -7.59 -4.29
CA ALA A 26 4.18 -8.41 -4.85
C ALA A 26 4.36 -9.90 -4.49
N ASP A 27 5.57 -10.44 -4.64
CA ASP A 27 5.91 -11.83 -4.28
C ASP A 27 5.74 -12.08 -2.77
N TRP A 28 6.14 -11.12 -1.93
CA TRP A 28 5.95 -11.19 -0.49
C TRP A 28 4.46 -11.30 -0.12
N LEU A 29 3.59 -10.54 -0.80
CA LEU A 29 2.14 -10.60 -0.62
C LEU A 29 1.55 -11.92 -1.16
N LEU A 30 1.92 -12.30 -2.38
CA LEU A 30 1.41 -13.50 -3.07
C LEU A 30 1.74 -14.80 -2.33
N SER A 31 2.88 -14.84 -1.62
CA SER A 31 3.27 -15.99 -0.78
C SER A 31 2.50 -16.10 0.54
N ARG A 32 1.72 -15.07 0.93
CA ARG A 32 1.01 -14.99 2.23
C ARG A 32 -0.51 -14.95 2.10
N THR A 33 -1.03 -15.07 0.88
CA THR A 33 -2.47 -15.03 0.62
C THR A 33 -2.82 -15.87 -0.60
N ASP A 34 -3.96 -16.55 -0.55
CA ASP A 34 -4.61 -17.21 -1.67
C ASP A 34 -5.48 -16.24 -2.48
N VAL A 35 -5.79 -15.06 -1.94
CA VAL A 35 -6.60 -14.04 -2.64
C VAL A 35 -5.83 -13.56 -3.87
N ARG A 36 -6.53 -13.48 -5.00
CA ARG A 36 -6.03 -12.86 -6.24
C ARG A 36 -6.91 -11.66 -6.58
N PRO A 37 -6.62 -10.48 -6.00
CA PRO A 37 -7.42 -9.29 -6.17
C PRO A 37 -7.55 -8.91 -7.64
N ARG A 38 -8.78 -8.63 -8.07
CA ARG A 38 -9.06 -8.03 -9.38
C ARG A 38 -9.22 -6.52 -9.31
N ILE A 39 -9.50 -6.00 -8.12
CA ILE A 39 -9.73 -4.57 -7.87
C ILE A 39 -8.84 -4.15 -6.70
N GLY A 40 -8.08 -3.07 -6.91
CA GLY A 40 -7.33 -2.37 -5.87
C GLY A 40 -7.99 -1.04 -5.52
N MET A 41 -8.13 -0.74 -4.23
CA MET A 41 -8.73 0.50 -3.73
C MET A 41 -7.82 1.14 -2.69
N ILE A 42 -7.78 2.47 -2.65
CA ILE A 42 -7.08 3.25 -1.63
C ILE A 42 -8.13 4.06 -0.87
N CYS A 43 -8.35 3.72 0.39
CA CYS A 43 -9.33 4.38 1.26
C CYS A 43 -8.64 5.50 2.03
N GLY A 44 -9.01 6.74 1.71
CA GLY A 44 -8.56 7.94 2.40
C GLY A 44 -9.35 8.24 3.67
N THR A 45 -9.02 9.37 4.29
CA THR A 45 -9.79 9.97 5.38
C THR A 45 -11.27 10.11 4.98
N GLY A 46 -12.18 9.64 5.84
CA GLY A 46 -13.63 9.64 5.58
C GLY A 46 -14.19 8.36 4.95
N MET A 47 -13.34 7.46 4.44
CA MET A 47 -13.77 6.18 3.83
C MET A 47 -13.65 4.97 4.76
N GLY A 48 -13.65 5.20 6.08
CA GLY A 48 -13.43 4.16 7.09
C GLY A 48 -14.46 3.02 7.10
N SER A 49 -15.64 3.23 6.49
CA SER A 49 -16.70 2.23 6.35
C SER A 49 -16.43 1.20 5.25
N VAL A 50 -15.60 1.53 4.24
CA VAL A 50 -15.34 0.65 3.09
C VAL A 50 -14.68 -0.67 3.51
N PRO A 51 -13.64 -0.67 4.36
CA PRO A 51 -13.12 -1.91 4.94
C PRO A 51 -14.16 -2.80 5.61
N GLY A 52 -15.22 -2.21 6.21
CA GLY A 52 -16.29 -2.96 6.86
C GLY A 52 -17.18 -3.75 5.90
N MET A 53 -17.16 -3.43 4.60
CA MET A 53 -17.87 -4.19 3.56
C MET A 53 -17.06 -5.39 3.04
N ILE A 54 -15.77 -5.47 3.37
CA ILE A 54 -14.88 -6.51 2.89
C ILE A 54 -14.98 -7.71 3.83
N LYS A 55 -15.30 -8.89 3.28
CA LYS A 55 -15.05 -10.16 3.95
C LYS A 55 -13.54 -10.42 3.94
N VAL A 56 -12.88 -9.98 5.01
CA VAL A 56 -11.42 -10.04 5.17
C VAL A 56 -10.92 -11.48 5.16
N ARG A 57 -9.84 -11.73 4.41
CA ARG A 57 -9.06 -12.98 4.45
C ARG A 57 -7.68 -12.77 5.05
N ASN A 58 -7.01 -11.68 4.66
CA ASN A 58 -5.71 -11.30 5.18
C ASN A 58 -5.69 -9.79 5.42
N GLU A 59 -4.98 -9.37 6.46
CA GLU A 59 -4.69 -7.98 6.75
C GLU A 59 -3.22 -7.88 7.13
N PHE A 60 -2.52 -6.89 6.57
CA PHE A 60 -1.10 -6.64 6.82
C PHE A 60 -0.93 -5.19 7.24
N ASP A 61 -0.19 -4.95 8.31
CA ASP A 61 0.20 -3.60 8.66
C ASP A 61 1.27 -3.13 7.67
N PHE A 62 1.23 -1.87 7.23
CA PHE A 62 2.23 -1.35 6.27
C PHE A 62 3.67 -1.50 6.76
N ALA A 63 3.89 -1.51 8.08
CA ALA A 63 5.20 -1.71 8.69
C ALA A 63 5.75 -3.13 8.52
N GLU A 64 4.90 -4.12 8.25
CA GLU A 64 5.31 -5.52 8.02
C GLU A 64 5.66 -5.78 6.56
N ILE A 65 5.14 -4.96 5.65
CA ILE A 65 5.33 -5.14 4.22
C ILE A 65 6.67 -4.51 3.82
N PRO A 66 7.59 -5.26 3.20
CA PRO A 66 8.90 -4.72 2.80
C PRO A 66 8.75 -3.47 1.94
N HIS A 67 9.59 -2.47 2.18
CA HIS A 67 9.64 -1.21 1.42
C HIS A 67 8.32 -0.41 1.38
N PHE A 68 7.27 -0.78 2.12
CA PHE A 68 6.03 -0.01 2.16
C PHE A 68 6.24 1.29 2.95
N PRO A 69 5.58 2.39 2.53
CA PRO A 69 5.65 3.62 3.30
C PRO A 69 4.83 3.47 4.59
N VAL A 70 5.44 3.80 5.72
CA VAL A 70 4.80 3.78 7.04
C VAL A 70 4.35 5.20 7.38
N SER A 71 3.04 5.41 7.51
CA SER A 71 2.52 6.72 7.93
C SER A 71 3.03 7.06 9.33
N THR A 72 3.54 8.28 9.49
CA THR A 72 4.07 8.79 10.77
C THR A 72 3.01 9.54 11.58
N VAL A 73 1.83 9.74 11.00
CA VAL A 73 0.69 10.43 11.62
C VAL A 73 0.00 9.50 12.63
N LYS A 74 -0.11 9.95 13.88
CA LYS A 74 -0.83 9.24 14.96
C LYS A 74 -2.28 8.99 14.53
N GLY A 75 -2.71 7.72 14.61
CA GLY A 75 -4.06 7.30 14.22
C GLY A 75 -4.20 6.87 12.76
N HIS A 76 -3.11 6.82 11.99
CA HIS A 76 -3.09 6.30 10.62
C HIS A 76 -2.12 5.12 10.50
N ALA A 77 -2.33 4.08 11.31
CA ALA A 77 -1.68 2.79 11.07
C ALA A 77 -2.24 2.24 9.74
N GLY A 78 -1.48 2.47 8.67
CA GLY A 78 -1.88 2.05 7.33
C GLY A 78 -1.94 0.55 7.24
N LYS A 79 -3.02 0.01 6.67
CA LYS A 79 -3.22 -1.43 6.53
C LYS A 79 -3.53 -1.82 5.10
N LEU A 80 -3.02 -2.96 4.66
CA LEU A 80 -3.41 -3.59 3.41
C LEU A 80 -4.34 -4.76 3.70
N ILE A 81 -5.58 -4.66 3.23
CA ILE A 81 -6.63 -5.64 3.46
C ILE A 81 -6.88 -6.40 2.15
N LEU A 82 -6.83 -7.73 2.20
CA LEU A 82 -7.21 -8.62 1.11
C LEU A 82 -8.45 -9.40 1.51
N GLY A 83 -9.42 -9.47 0.61
CA GLY A 83 -10.66 -10.15 0.89
C GLY A 83 -11.63 -10.11 -0.27
N PHE A 84 -12.93 -10.12 0.04
CA PHE A 84 -13.98 -10.18 -0.96
C PHE A 84 -15.09 -9.17 -0.67
N ILE A 85 -15.59 -8.51 -1.72
CA ILE A 85 -16.88 -7.82 -1.69
C ILE A 85 -17.82 -8.63 -2.59
N GLY A 86 -18.81 -9.28 -1.98
CA GLY A 86 -19.56 -10.36 -2.65
C GLY A 86 -18.62 -11.49 -3.07
N SER A 87 -18.63 -11.86 -4.36
CA SER A 87 -17.71 -12.85 -4.95
C SER A 87 -16.43 -12.24 -5.54
N VAL A 88 -16.30 -10.91 -5.54
CA VAL A 88 -15.17 -10.23 -6.20
C VAL A 88 -13.99 -10.13 -5.24
N PRO A 89 -12.80 -10.67 -5.59
CA PRO A 89 -11.60 -10.52 -4.77
C PRO A 89 -11.04 -9.09 -4.88
N VAL A 90 -10.79 -8.47 -3.74
CA VAL A 90 -10.36 -7.08 -3.63
C VAL A 90 -9.12 -6.91 -2.76
N MET A 91 -8.37 -5.86 -3.05
CA MET A 91 -7.31 -5.32 -2.23
C MET A 91 -7.70 -3.90 -1.81
N CYS A 92 -7.55 -3.58 -0.53
CA CYS A 92 -7.88 -2.27 0.02
C CYS A 92 -6.73 -1.76 0.90
N MET A 93 -6.15 -0.63 0.51
CA MET A 93 -5.24 0.14 1.36
C MET A 93 -6.06 1.06 2.26
N LYS A 94 -6.11 0.77 3.56
CA LYS A 94 -6.72 1.65 4.57
C LYS A 94 -5.66 2.65 5.01
N GLY A 95 -5.77 3.87 4.51
CA GLY A 95 -4.73 4.90 4.67
C GLY A 95 -3.78 4.96 3.48
N ARG A 96 -3.04 6.07 3.40
CA ARG A 96 -2.03 6.35 2.38
C ARG A 96 -0.92 7.17 3.01
N ALA A 97 0.29 7.05 2.49
CA ALA A 97 1.35 7.98 2.80
C ALA A 97 1.09 9.31 2.06
N HIS A 98 1.47 10.42 2.68
CA HIS A 98 1.33 11.73 2.08
C HIS A 98 2.70 12.34 1.79
N TYR A 99 2.77 13.14 0.73
CA TYR A 99 3.98 13.87 0.36
C TYR A 99 4.50 14.77 1.49
N TYR A 100 3.59 15.40 2.24
CA TYR A 100 3.94 16.27 3.37
C TYR A 100 4.55 15.51 4.57
N GLU A 101 4.49 14.18 4.58
CA GLU A 101 5.17 13.35 5.59
C GLU A 101 6.66 13.15 5.25
N GLY A 102 7.14 13.72 4.15
CA GLY A 102 8.56 13.66 3.74
C GLY A 102 8.89 12.52 2.78
N TYR A 103 7.88 11.84 2.23
CA TYR A 103 8.02 10.87 1.15
C TYR A 103 8.23 11.56 -0.20
N ASP A 104 8.98 10.92 -1.09
CA ASP A 104 9.02 11.33 -2.49
C ASP A 104 7.70 10.97 -3.22
N ILE A 105 7.43 11.62 -4.36
CA ILE A 105 6.17 11.43 -5.10
C ILE A 105 5.95 9.98 -5.52
N ALA A 106 6.99 9.22 -5.87
CA ALA A 106 6.77 7.86 -6.32
C ALA A 106 6.58 6.86 -5.17
N GLN A 107 7.14 7.13 -3.99
CA GLN A 107 6.80 6.39 -2.78
C GLN A 107 5.33 6.57 -2.43
N VAL A 108 4.80 7.80 -2.58
CA VAL A 108 3.37 8.09 -2.40
C VAL A 108 2.50 7.40 -3.46
N MET A 109 2.96 7.36 -4.71
CA MET A 109 2.20 6.84 -5.86
C MET A 109 2.42 5.34 -6.14
N ARG A 110 3.12 4.60 -5.27
CA ARG A 110 3.54 3.24 -5.59
C ARG A 110 2.34 2.31 -5.75
N LYS A 111 2.24 1.69 -6.93
CA LYS A 111 1.23 0.70 -7.28
C LYS A 111 1.80 -0.69 -7.06
N TYR A 112 1.00 -1.59 -6.52
CA TYR A 112 1.34 -3.00 -6.37
C TYR A 112 0.39 -3.80 -7.24
N SER A 113 0.94 -4.59 -8.17
CA SER A 113 0.17 -5.55 -8.96
C SER A 113 0.46 -6.95 -8.44
N THR A 114 -0.59 -7.72 -8.20
CA THR A 114 -0.51 -9.15 -7.87
C THR A 114 -1.00 -10.02 -9.04
N GLY A 115 -1.32 -9.38 -10.18
CA GLY A 115 -1.69 -10.06 -11.42
C GLY A 115 -0.46 -10.52 -12.19
N ASN A 116 -0.56 -11.69 -12.82
CA ASN A 116 0.45 -12.15 -13.77
C ASN A 116 0.43 -11.24 -15.00
N SER A 117 1.58 -10.64 -15.36
CA SER A 117 1.72 -9.71 -16.48
C SER A 117 1.58 -10.34 -17.87
N ALA A 118 1.05 -11.56 -17.96
CA ALA A 118 1.06 -12.38 -19.17
C ALA A 118 -0.16 -12.20 -20.08
N GLU A 119 -1.13 -11.36 -19.73
CA GLU A 119 -2.29 -11.06 -20.60
C GLU A 119 -2.67 -9.57 -20.51
N ILE A 120 -1.91 -8.72 -21.21
CA ILE A 120 -2.40 -7.48 -21.86
C ILE A 120 -1.64 -7.34 -23.18
#